data_AF-A0A1G2KV69-F1
#
_entry.id   AF-A0A1G2KV69-F1
#
_cell.length_a   1.000
_cell.length_b   1.000
_cell.length_c   1.000
_cell.angle_alpha   90.00
_cell.angle_beta   90.00
_cell.angle_gamma   90.00
#
_symmetry.space_group_name_H-M   'P 1'
#
loop_
_entity.id
_entity.type
_entity.pdbx_description
1 polymer ?
#
loop_
_entity_poly.entity_id
_entity_poly.type
_entity_poly.pdbx_seq_one_letter_code
_entity_poly.pdbx_strand_id
1 'polypeptide(L)'
;MQNNSLVDVKKITGYLGKWSMDEEGTLMAVRVVTDDMITQRLAVSESATFGTPEKPIGITIYDEVTKDPYCLKMKNGVMASETGACSAGATPPAEVLPALETASDTGGADTATSDVSAEETPPVFESATEDSSASDTQDSNTPPDTDSAPVPAEPAADASTATSTVSLVQ
;
A
#
# COMPACT_ATOMS: atom_id res chain seq x y z
N MET A 1 21.79 29.17 -17.11
CA MET A 1 21.80 27.72 -17.40
C MET A 1 20.89 27.50 -18.60
N GLN A 2 21.39 26.91 -19.69
CA GLN A 2 20.55 26.61 -20.86
C GLN A 2 19.63 25.43 -20.54
N ASN A 3 18.34 25.65 -20.75
CA ASN A 3 17.28 24.67 -20.53
C ASN A 3 17.23 23.68 -21.70
N ASN A 4 18.17 22.73 -21.73
CA ASN A 4 18.20 21.70 -22.77
C ASN A 4 17.08 20.69 -22.52
N SER A 5 16.17 20.55 -23.49
CA SER A 5 15.08 19.58 -23.47
C SER A 5 15.46 18.35 -24.30
N LEU A 6 15.07 17.17 -23.82
CA LEU A 6 15.15 15.92 -24.58
C LEU A 6 13.78 15.71 -25.24
N VAL A 7 13.75 15.80 -26.57
CA VAL A 7 12.55 15.57 -27.39
C VAL A 7 12.75 14.35 -28.30
N ASP A 8 11.64 13.70 -28.68
CA ASP A 8 11.62 12.55 -29.59
C ASP A 8 12.46 11.34 -29.14
N VAL A 9 12.49 11.09 -27.83
CA VAL A 9 13.22 9.95 -27.25
C VAL A 9 12.28 8.75 -27.08
N LYS A 10 12.52 7.69 -27.86
CA LYS A 10 11.75 6.44 -27.76
C LYS A 10 11.96 5.70 -26.43
N LYS A 11 13.18 5.70 -25.91
CA LYS A 11 13.53 5.04 -24.64
C LYS A 11 14.82 5.60 -24.07
N ILE A 12 14.81 5.89 -22.76
CA ILE A 12 16.01 6.16 -21.98
C ILE A 12 16.26 4.94 -21.11
N THR A 13 17.46 4.35 -21.19
CA THR A 13 17.83 3.19 -20.37
C THR A 13 19.12 3.49 -19.62
N GLY A 14 19.16 3.17 -18.33
CA GLY A 14 20.40 3.24 -17.58
C GLY A 14 21.44 2.25 -18.12
N TYR A 15 22.73 2.58 -18.03
CA TYR A 15 23.84 1.75 -18.52
C TYR A 15 23.77 0.27 -18.08
N LEU A 16 23.26 0.01 -16.87
CA LEU A 16 23.14 -1.34 -16.29
C LEU A 16 21.76 -1.98 -16.50
N GLY A 17 20.84 -1.34 -17.22
CA GLY A 17 19.48 -1.83 -17.46
C GLY A 17 18.59 -1.95 -16.20
N LYS A 18 19.02 -1.40 -15.06
CA LYS A 18 18.26 -1.44 -13.79
C LYS A 18 17.12 -0.43 -13.72
N TRP A 19 17.12 0.51 -14.66
CA TRP A 19 16.02 1.43 -14.85
C TRP A 19 15.84 1.79 -16.32
N SER A 20 14.61 2.10 -16.71
CA SER A 20 14.28 2.67 -18.02
C SER A 20 13.03 3.54 -17.95
N MET A 21 12.93 4.48 -18.89
CA MET A 21 11.74 5.27 -19.16
C MET A 21 11.39 5.14 -20.64
N ASP A 22 10.12 4.86 -20.94
CA ASP A 22 9.60 4.73 -22.31
C ASP A 22 8.86 6.00 -22.78
N GLU A 23 8.30 5.93 -23.99
CA GLU A 23 7.60 7.04 -24.66
C GLU A 23 6.28 7.40 -23.97
N GLU A 24 5.68 6.44 -23.25
CA GLU A 24 4.49 6.64 -22.42
C GLU A 24 4.82 7.27 -21.05
N GLY A 25 6.10 7.39 -20.70
CA GLY A 25 6.56 7.93 -19.42
C GLY A 25 6.55 6.93 -18.27
N THR A 26 6.46 5.63 -18.57
CA THR A 26 6.54 4.55 -17.58
C THR A 26 7.98 4.41 -17.09
N LEU A 27 8.20 4.67 -15.80
CA LEU A 27 9.46 4.39 -15.14
C LEU A 27 9.49 2.95 -14.65
N MET A 28 10.35 2.14 -15.24
CA MET A 28 10.73 0.84 -14.67
C MET A 28 12.00 1.03 -13.87
N ALA A 29 12.01 0.71 -12.58
CA ALA A 29 13.20 0.80 -11.74
C ALA A 29 13.17 -0.24 -10.63
N VAL A 30 14.33 -0.83 -10.34
CA VAL A 30 14.49 -1.77 -9.20
C VAL A 30 14.41 -1.03 -7.86
N ARG A 31 14.85 0.23 -7.81
CA ARG A 31 14.86 1.04 -6.60
C ARG A 31 14.71 2.51 -6.97
N VAL A 32 13.78 3.17 -6.28
CA VAL A 32 13.60 4.62 -6.30
C VAL A 32 13.86 5.14 -4.88
N VAL A 33 14.73 6.13 -4.75
CA VAL A 33 15.00 6.82 -3.48
C VAL A 33 14.68 8.29 -3.71
N THR A 34 13.68 8.78 -2.98
CA THR A 34 13.20 10.16 -3.05
C THR A 34 12.75 10.59 -1.67
N ASP A 35 12.80 11.89 -1.39
CA ASP A 35 12.29 12.47 -0.15
C ASP A 35 10.75 12.61 -0.19
N ASP A 36 10.19 12.86 -1.38
CA ASP A 36 8.74 13.01 -1.59
C ASP A 36 8.30 12.29 -2.89
N MET A 37 7.09 11.74 -2.88
CA MET A 37 6.46 11.05 -4.00
C MET A 37 4.98 11.42 -4.06
N ILE A 38 4.60 12.19 -5.08
CA ILE A 38 3.21 12.59 -5.33
C ILE A 38 2.69 11.76 -6.51
N THR A 39 1.65 10.97 -6.27
CA THR A 39 0.96 10.18 -7.31
C THR A 39 -0.54 10.27 -7.13
N GLN A 40 -1.28 10.16 -8.23
CA GLN A 40 -2.74 10.07 -8.20
C GLN A 40 -3.22 8.71 -7.68
N ARG A 41 -2.46 7.65 -7.95
CA ARG A 41 -2.76 6.28 -7.51
C ARG A 41 -1.48 5.54 -7.18
N LEU A 42 -1.45 4.93 -6.00
CA LEU A 42 -0.41 4.00 -5.60
C LEU A 42 -1.02 2.59 -5.58
N ALA A 43 -0.43 1.68 -6.35
CA ALA A 43 -0.76 0.26 -6.33
C ALA A 43 0.49 -0.54 -5.99
N VAL A 44 0.39 -1.44 -5.02
CA VAL A 44 1.50 -2.25 -4.52
C VAL A 44 1.10 -3.72 -4.66
N SER A 45 1.91 -4.51 -5.35
CA SER A 45 1.60 -5.90 -5.69
C SER A 45 1.94 -6.89 -4.57
N GLU A 46 2.99 -6.62 -3.79
CA GLU A 46 3.50 -7.57 -2.80
C GLU A 46 3.39 -7.03 -1.38
N SER A 47 4.15 -5.98 -1.05
CA SER A 47 4.17 -5.40 0.30
C SER A 47 4.62 -3.94 0.29
N ALA A 48 4.13 -3.19 1.27
CA ALA A 48 4.55 -1.83 1.56
C ALA A 48 4.92 -1.73 3.04
N THR A 49 6.10 -1.16 3.31
CA THR A 49 6.58 -0.91 4.67
C THR A 49 6.59 0.59 4.91
N PHE A 50 5.92 1.02 5.97
CA PHE A 50 5.86 2.42 6.38
C PHE A 50 6.68 2.62 7.64
N GLY A 51 7.84 3.30 7.50
CA GLY A 51 8.76 3.58 8.60
C GLY A 51 9.78 2.47 8.84
N THR A 52 10.49 2.56 9.96
CA THR A 52 11.47 1.56 10.40
C THR A 52 11.23 1.21 11.87
N PRO A 53 11.81 0.11 12.40
CA PRO A 53 11.73 -0.20 13.82
C PRO A 53 12.21 0.93 14.74
N GLU A 54 13.22 1.69 14.31
CA GLU A 54 13.78 2.83 15.06
C GLU A 54 12.94 4.10 14.91
N LYS A 55 12.18 4.21 13.83
CA LYS A 55 11.35 5.37 13.48
C LYS A 55 10.01 4.89 12.89
N PRO A 56 9.11 4.35 13.72
CA PRO A 56 7.78 3.98 13.26
C PRO A 56 7.03 5.24 12.82
N ILE A 57 6.27 5.13 11.73
CA ILE A 57 5.45 6.22 11.21
C ILE A 57 3.99 5.77 11.06
N GLY A 58 3.10 6.72 10.83
CA GLY A 58 1.71 6.45 10.47
C GLY A 58 1.40 6.87 9.03
N ILE A 59 0.19 6.51 8.59
CA ILE A 59 -0.38 6.92 7.30
C ILE A 59 -1.52 7.88 7.58
N THR A 60 -1.52 9.04 6.92
CA THR A 60 -2.66 9.97 7.01
C THR A 60 -3.71 9.59 5.99
N ILE A 61 -4.95 9.39 6.45
CA ILE A 61 -6.12 9.15 5.62
C ILE A 61 -7.12 10.28 5.86
N TYR A 62 -7.85 10.70 4.84
CA TYR A 62 -8.86 11.73 4.95
C TYR A 62 -10.25 11.08 4.92
N ASP A 63 -11.13 11.51 5.82
CA ASP A 63 -12.54 11.10 5.79
C ASP A 63 -13.22 11.66 4.53
N GLU A 64 -14.03 10.82 3.87
CA GLU A 64 -14.66 11.21 2.61
C GLU A 64 -15.77 12.26 2.78
N VAL A 65 -16.42 12.30 3.95
CA VAL A 65 -17.56 13.18 4.24
C VAL A 65 -17.08 14.49 4.87
N THR A 66 -16.30 14.42 5.94
CA THR A 66 -15.86 15.62 6.68
C THR A 66 -14.61 16.26 6.10
N LYS A 67 -13.83 15.49 5.32
CA LYS A 67 -12.49 15.87 4.82
C LYS A 67 -11.46 16.05 5.93
N ASP A 68 -11.74 15.57 7.15
CA ASP A 68 -10.79 15.64 8.25
C ASP A 68 -9.69 14.59 8.11
N PRO A 69 -8.45 14.91 8.46
CA PRO A 69 -7.36 13.95 8.48
C PRO A 69 -7.43 13.04 9.71
N TYR A 70 -7.04 11.79 9.51
CA TYR A 70 -6.86 10.77 10.53
C TYR A 70 -5.51 10.10 10.36
N CYS A 71 -4.77 9.97 11.45
CA CYS A 71 -3.50 9.27 11.47
C CYS A 71 -3.72 7.82 11.88
N LEU A 72 -3.46 6.89 10.96
CA LEU A 72 -3.44 5.46 11.24
C LEU A 72 -2.02 5.01 11.59
N LYS A 73 -1.86 4.34 12.73
CA LYS A 73 -0.57 3.82 13.20
C LYS A 73 -0.73 2.54 14.02
N MET A 74 0.38 1.84 14.22
CA MET A 74 0.43 0.66 15.11
C MET A 74 0.98 1.07 16.49
N LYS A 75 0.27 0.71 17.56
CA LYS A 75 0.71 0.92 18.94
C LYS A 75 0.50 -0.36 19.74
N ASN A 76 1.55 -0.88 20.35
CA ASN A 76 1.51 -2.14 21.11
C ASN A 76 0.92 -3.33 20.32
N GLY A 77 1.19 -3.40 19.01
CA GLY A 77 0.67 -4.47 18.15
C GLY A 77 -0.78 -4.29 17.69
N VAL A 78 -1.43 -3.18 18.02
CA VAL A 78 -2.82 -2.88 17.64
C VAL A 78 -2.86 -1.67 16.72
N MET A 79 -3.73 -1.70 15.70
CA MET A 79 -4.02 -0.53 14.88
C MET A 79 -4.79 0.50 15.70
N ALA A 80 -4.29 1.72 15.74
CA ALA A 80 -4.92 2.86 16.39
C ALA A 80 -5.10 3.98 15.36
N SER A 81 -6.27 4.62 15.39
CA SER A 81 -6.54 5.86 14.67
C SER A 81 -6.55 7.03 15.66
N GLU A 82 -5.96 8.15 15.26
CA GLU A 82 -6.02 9.41 15.99
C GLU A 82 -6.48 10.51 15.04
N THR A 83 -7.33 11.42 15.51
CA THR A 83 -7.73 12.59 14.74
C THR A 83 -6.53 13.48 14.46
N GLY A 84 -6.40 13.98 13.23
CA GLY A 84 -5.28 14.80 12.77
C GLY A 84 -4.37 14.06 11.78
N ALA A 85 -3.51 14.83 11.09
CA ALA A 85 -2.48 14.26 10.23
C ALA A 85 -1.35 13.62 11.04
N CYS A 86 -0.69 12.60 10.49
CA CYS A 86 0.48 12.02 11.12
C CYS A 86 1.65 13.02 11.11
N SER A 87 2.03 13.53 12.28
CA SER A 87 3.26 14.31 12.42
C SER A 87 4.48 13.40 12.49
N ALA A 88 5.44 13.57 11.58
CA ALA A 88 6.76 12.98 11.70
C ALA A 88 7.42 13.54 12.97
N GLY A 89 7.36 12.80 14.07
CA GLY A 89 7.90 13.24 15.36
C GLY A 89 6.87 13.49 16.46
N ALA A 90 5.72 12.79 16.45
CA ALA A 90 4.88 12.72 17.64
C ALA A 90 5.69 12.10 18.79
N THR A 91 6.32 12.96 19.59
CA THR A 91 6.78 12.65 20.94
C THR A 91 5.60 11.94 21.63
N PRO A 92 5.83 10.80 22.31
CA PRO A 92 4.75 10.13 23.02
C PRO A 92 4.00 11.16 23.87
N PRO A 93 2.65 11.12 23.90
CA PRO A 93 1.88 12.00 24.77
C PRO A 93 2.49 11.89 26.15
N ALA A 94 2.92 13.02 26.73
CA ALA A 94 3.35 13.07 28.10
C ALA A 94 2.25 12.38 28.92
N GLU A 95 2.63 11.28 29.56
CA GLU A 95 1.78 10.52 30.46
C GLU A 95 1.16 11.53 31.42
N VAL A 96 -0.14 11.79 31.26
CA VAL A 96 -0.87 12.66 32.16
C VAL A 96 -0.90 11.89 33.47
N LEU A 97 0.07 12.16 34.34
CA LEU A 97 0.09 11.64 35.69
C LEU A 97 -1.28 11.97 36.29
N PRO A 98 -2.04 10.98 36.81
CA PRO A 98 -3.29 11.27 37.48
C PRO A 98 -2.96 12.21 38.64
N ALA A 99 -3.51 13.42 38.59
CA ALA A 99 -3.53 14.30 39.74
C ALA A 99 -4.25 13.53 40.86
N LEU A 100 -3.48 13.11 41.87
CA LEU A 100 -3.99 12.63 43.14
C LEU A 100 -4.73 13.77 43.81
N GLU A 101 -6.01 13.94 43.46
CA GLU A 101 -6.91 14.82 44.20
C GLU A 101 -7.14 14.17 45.57
N THR A 102 -6.54 14.82 46.56
CA THR A 102 -6.60 14.49 47.97
C THR A 102 -8.05 14.62 48.43
N ALA A 103 -8.62 13.51 48.87
CA ALA A 103 -9.90 13.48 49.57
C ALA A 103 -9.85 14.41 50.80
N SER A 104 -10.74 15.40 50.84
CA SER A 104 -11.18 16.01 52.10
C SER A 104 -12.68 15.73 52.23
N ASP A 105 -12.92 14.71 53.05
CA ASP A 105 -14.15 14.41 53.76
C ASP A 105 -14.62 15.63 54.58
N THR A 106 -15.86 16.06 54.39
CA THR A 106 -16.74 16.59 55.45
C THR A 106 -18.18 16.50 54.95
N GLY A 107 -18.96 15.63 55.60
CA GLY A 107 -20.31 15.25 55.19
C GLY A 107 -21.41 16.28 55.43
N GLY A 108 -22.63 15.91 55.01
CA GLY A 108 -23.83 16.67 55.32
C GLY A 108 -25.03 16.33 54.44
N ALA A 109 -25.65 15.20 54.72
CA ALA A 109 -27.11 14.98 54.81
C ALA A 109 -28.07 15.40 53.66
N ASP A 110 -28.77 14.37 53.19
CA ASP A 110 -30.22 14.28 53.05
C ASP A 110 -30.92 14.50 51.69
N THR A 111 -31.54 13.38 51.27
CA THR A 111 -32.90 13.24 50.70
C THR A 111 -33.10 13.56 49.21
N ALA A 112 -33.20 12.51 48.37
CA ALA A 112 -34.50 12.00 47.88
C ALA A 112 -34.37 10.87 46.84
N THR A 113 -35.09 9.78 47.15
CA THR A 113 -35.52 8.64 46.32
C THR A 113 -36.09 8.99 44.94
N SER A 114 -35.72 8.18 43.92
CA SER A 114 -36.52 7.68 42.77
C SER A 114 -35.59 6.76 41.96
N ASP A 115 -35.56 5.44 42.13
CA ASP A 115 -36.52 4.44 41.62
C ASP A 115 -36.98 4.70 40.18
N VAL A 116 -36.19 4.22 39.21
CA VAL A 116 -36.70 3.71 37.92
C VAL A 116 -35.86 2.49 37.54
N SER A 117 -36.47 1.34 37.81
CA SER A 117 -36.21 0.05 37.16
C SER A 117 -36.43 0.16 35.65
N ALA A 118 -35.44 -0.26 34.87
CA ALA A 118 -35.60 -0.63 33.46
C ALA A 118 -34.76 -1.89 33.21
N GLU A 119 -35.40 -3.02 33.51
CA GLU A 119 -35.08 -4.34 33.01
C GLU A 119 -35.48 -4.40 31.53
N GLU A 120 -34.51 -4.46 30.61
CA GLU A 120 -34.77 -4.89 29.24
C GLU A 120 -33.65 -5.83 28.75
N THR A 121 -33.92 -7.10 29.03
CA THR A 121 -33.70 -8.30 28.21
C THR A 121 -32.52 -8.31 27.21
N PRO A 122 -31.52 -9.20 27.37
CA PRO A 122 -30.52 -9.46 26.33
C PRO A 122 -31.15 -10.20 25.13
N PRO A 123 -30.73 -9.91 23.88
CA PRO A 123 -31.12 -10.74 22.75
C PRO A 123 -30.44 -12.11 22.86
N VAL A 124 -31.27 -13.15 23.00
CA VAL A 124 -30.88 -14.55 22.81
C VAL A 124 -30.52 -14.73 21.34
N PHE A 125 -29.22 -14.83 21.03
CA PHE A 125 -28.79 -15.36 19.74
C PHE A 125 -28.85 -16.89 19.81
N GLU A 126 -29.90 -17.40 19.19
CA GLU A 126 -30.18 -18.81 18.97
C GLU A 126 -29.08 -19.43 18.09
N SER A 127 -28.34 -20.38 18.65
CA SER A 127 -27.49 -21.30 17.90
C SER A 127 -28.35 -22.13 16.96
N ALA A 128 -28.27 -21.85 15.66
CA ALA A 128 -28.65 -22.80 14.63
C ALA A 128 -27.39 -23.53 14.13
N THR A 129 -27.13 -24.67 14.76
CA THR A 129 -26.43 -25.79 14.11
C THR A 129 -27.33 -26.35 13.02
N GLU A 130 -26.97 -26.13 11.75
CA GLU A 130 -27.40 -27.01 10.67
C GLU A 130 -26.19 -27.67 10.04
N ASP A 131 -26.03 -28.92 10.45
CA ASP A 131 -25.39 -29.99 9.70
C ASP A 131 -26.07 -30.10 8.33
N SER A 132 -25.31 -29.92 7.26
CA SER A 132 -25.69 -30.40 5.94
C SER A 132 -24.47 -31.01 5.28
N SER A 133 -24.28 -32.26 5.65
CA SER A 133 -23.67 -33.29 4.84
C SER A 133 -24.44 -33.45 3.51
N ALA A 134 -23.81 -33.08 2.40
CA ALA A 134 -24.15 -33.62 1.08
C ALA A 134 -22.90 -33.65 0.21
N SER A 135 -22.44 -34.87 -0.07
CA SER A 135 -21.54 -35.22 -1.15
C SER A 135 -21.96 -34.59 -2.47
N ASP A 136 -21.02 -34.00 -3.20
CA ASP A 136 -21.02 -34.10 -4.65
C ASP A 136 -19.60 -34.30 -5.20
N THR A 137 -19.35 -35.58 -5.50
CA THR A 137 -18.78 -36.14 -6.72
C THR A 137 -18.01 -35.19 -7.67
N GLN A 138 -16.73 -35.55 -7.86
CA GLN A 138 -15.93 -35.48 -9.09
C GLN A 138 -16.47 -34.61 -10.25
N ASP A 139 -15.69 -33.60 -10.63
CA ASP A 139 -15.48 -33.36 -12.06
C ASP A 139 -14.00 -33.17 -12.38
N SER A 140 -13.60 -33.89 -13.41
CA SER A 140 -12.25 -34.14 -13.88
C SER A 140 -11.90 -33.07 -14.89
N ASN A 141 -11.21 -32.01 -14.46
CA ASN A 141 -10.57 -31.09 -15.40
C ASN A 141 -9.26 -31.71 -15.91
N THR A 142 -9.44 -32.57 -16.91
CA THR A 142 -8.41 -33.04 -17.83
C THR A 142 -7.82 -31.83 -18.57
N PRO A 143 -6.49 -31.63 -18.58
CA PRO A 143 -5.87 -30.61 -19.42
C PRO A 143 -6.02 -31.00 -20.90
N PRO A 144 -6.39 -30.07 -21.80
CA PRO A 144 -6.27 -30.34 -23.23
C PRO A 144 -4.78 -30.36 -23.61
N ASP A 145 -4.28 -31.56 -23.90
CA ASP A 145 -3.14 -31.76 -24.80
C ASP A 145 -3.45 -31.07 -26.13
N THR A 146 -2.87 -29.89 -26.35
CA THR A 146 -2.80 -29.29 -27.68
C THR A 146 -1.42 -29.58 -28.26
N ASP A 147 -1.45 -30.73 -28.92
CA ASP A 147 -0.60 -31.20 -29.99
C ASP A 147 -0.22 -30.10 -31.00
N SER A 148 1.10 -29.99 -31.22
CA SER A 148 1.81 -29.70 -32.48
C SER A 148 1.33 -28.60 -33.44
N ALA A 149 2.15 -27.54 -33.58
CA ALA A 149 2.41 -26.88 -34.87
C ALA A 149 3.72 -26.03 -34.85
N PRO A 150 4.32 -25.71 -36.01
CA PRO A 150 5.72 -26.02 -36.30
C PRO A 150 6.74 -24.89 -36.01
N VAL A 151 8.00 -25.34 -35.90
CA VAL A 151 9.24 -24.56 -35.90
C VAL A 151 9.31 -23.63 -37.13
N PRO A 152 9.40 -22.30 -36.94
CA PRO A 152 9.75 -21.39 -38.02
C PRO A 152 11.24 -21.52 -38.38
N ALA A 153 11.50 -21.77 -39.65
CA ALA A 153 12.82 -21.89 -40.23
C ALA A 153 13.65 -20.60 -40.08
N GLU A 154 14.91 -20.82 -39.73
CA GLU A 154 16.02 -19.87 -39.68
C GLU A 154 16.27 -19.24 -41.07
N PRO A 155 16.23 -17.90 -41.21
CA PRO A 155 16.76 -17.26 -42.40
C PRO A 155 18.28 -17.12 -42.29
N ALA A 156 19.00 -17.86 -43.13
CA ALA A 156 20.40 -17.64 -43.42
C ALA A 156 20.60 -16.21 -43.97
N ALA A 157 21.24 -15.34 -43.19
CA ALA A 157 21.72 -14.06 -43.66
C ALA A 157 23.13 -14.24 -44.22
N ASP A 158 23.14 -14.31 -45.54
CA ASP A 158 24.29 -14.35 -46.43
C ASP A 158 25.26 -13.18 -46.22
N ALA A 159 26.54 -13.47 -46.47
CA ALA A 159 27.63 -12.53 -46.38
C ALA A 159 27.53 -11.47 -47.49
N SER A 160 27.65 -10.18 -47.13
CA SER A 160 27.92 -9.12 -48.12
C SER A 160 29.09 -8.27 -47.68
N THR A 161 30.22 -8.54 -48.30
CA THR A 161 31.47 -7.81 -48.24
C THR A 161 31.29 -6.47 -48.97
N ALA A 162 31.31 -5.37 -48.22
CA ALA A 162 31.43 -4.03 -48.80
C ALA A 162 32.90 -3.59 -48.83
N THR A 163 33.53 -3.73 -50.01
CA THR A 163 34.83 -3.14 -50.32
C THR A 163 34.65 -1.62 -50.48
N SER A 164 35.08 -0.83 -49.49
CA SER A 164 35.22 0.61 -49.63
C SER A 164 36.43 0.94 -50.50
N THR A 165 36.18 1.44 -51.71
CA THR A 165 37.19 2.08 -52.55
C THR A 165 37.28 3.56 -52.18
N VAL A 166 38.40 3.95 -51.58
CA VAL A 166 38.80 5.34 -51.38
C VAL A 166 39.32 5.86 -52.72
N SER A 167 38.58 6.76 -53.37
CA SER A 167 39.12 7.61 -54.43
C SER A 167 39.60 8.93 -53.82
N LEU A 168 40.92 9.05 -53.73
CA LEU A 168 41.65 10.29 -53.50
C LEU A 168 41.95 10.89 -54.88
N VAL A 169 41.36 12.02 -55.21
CA VAL A 169 41.74 12.82 -56.38
C VAL A 169 42.21 14.18 -55.86
N GLN A 170 43.48 14.45 -56.12
CA GLN A 170 44.12 15.76 -56.06
C GLN A 170 43.68 16.62 -57.25
#